data_AF-A0A091QPJ8-F1
#
_entry.id   AF-A0A091QPJ8-F1
#
_cell.length_a   1.000
_cell.length_b   1.000
_cell.length_c   1.000
_cell.angle_alpha   90.00
_cell.angle_beta   90.00
_cell.angle_gamma   90.00
#
_symmetry.space_group_name_H-M   'P 1'
#
loop_
_entity.id
_entity.type
_entity.pdbx_description
1 polymer ?
#
loop_
_entity_poly.entity_id
_entity_poly.type
_entity_poly.pdbx_seq_one_letter_code
_entity_poly.pdbx_strand_id
1 'polypeptide(L)'
;QNDSCSSTAGAGQQFQNWKMRAEQAKKVEFVRTAEKLKTQLANIEKEKIGHLYNRKIYFGHFIALVIVLNLMHKETVGTMSTLFCLTEAKILQQLSKIQNNVKRLQQQLKDVKPTPEFVDKLKEMMEEVENAINAFKEEQRQIYEQLLKEEKTAINELSVFERKVELWALGSSITEKVSKLPSARVSVGKTLENHLPEEVVEFERFLQRTGGRQGGWDDYDHQNFLKVWTKHKGRLPYVDEALEYLCGRTKEDIEQHDKWYQEFLILQKRKKESIKKWKEKQQQEKEGNLKEKEKSGKMLKEEWLQHEEAQKQKAEERKRQQAAIEAWKKQKAIAFAMEKASQLKLEKEKVKRQKERQHQCHMKLLLERYTLQKKEKEELEKLEKEKREEAEKEERKRIAAEEITKFQE
;
A
#
# COMPACT_ATOMS: atom_id res chain seq x y z
N GLN A 1 -102.63 -32.54 -32.22
CA GLN A 1 -102.00 -31.24 -32.48
C GLN A 1 -101.08 -30.93 -31.31
N ASN A 2 -99.83 -30.62 -31.64
CA ASN A 2 -98.77 -30.00 -30.85
C ASN A 2 -98.01 -30.82 -29.79
N ASP A 3 -96.87 -31.32 -30.29
CA ASP A 3 -95.60 -31.46 -29.59
C ASP A 3 -95.00 -30.11 -29.14
N SER A 4 -94.04 -30.25 -28.21
CA SER A 4 -92.83 -29.42 -28.01
C SER A 4 -92.96 -28.06 -27.33
N CYS A 5 -92.38 -27.97 -26.13
CA CYS A 5 -91.00 -27.47 -25.93
C CYS A 5 -90.89 -26.76 -24.57
N SER A 6 -90.17 -27.34 -23.60
CA SER A 6 -89.72 -26.62 -22.40
C SER A 6 -88.51 -27.30 -21.77
N SER A 7 -87.28 -26.86 -22.09
CA SER A 7 -86.08 -27.01 -21.22
C SER A 7 -84.84 -26.33 -21.83
N THR A 8 -84.76 -25.00 -21.79
CA THR A 8 -83.55 -24.25 -22.20
C THR A 8 -83.30 -22.98 -21.36
N ALA A 9 -83.86 -22.86 -20.15
CA ALA A 9 -83.62 -21.70 -19.28
C ALA A 9 -82.58 -21.92 -18.16
N GLY A 10 -82.37 -23.17 -17.70
CA GLY A 10 -81.49 -23.46 -16.57
C GLY A 10 -79.98 -23.53 -16.89
N ALA A 11 -79.61 -23.89 -18.13
CA ALA A 11 -78.21 -24.14 -18.50
C ALA A 11 -77.35 -22.86 -18.61
N GLY A 12 -77.95 -21.74 -19.05
CA GLY A 12 -77.23 -20.47 -19.24
C GLY A 12 -76.80 -19.81 -17.92
N GLN A 13 -77.63 -19.94 -16.86
CA GLN A 13 -77.38 -19.31 -15.57
C GLN A 13 -76.33 -20.07 -14.74
N GLN A 14 -76.28 -21.40 -14.87
CA GLN A 14 -75.22 -22.24 -14.30
C GLN A 14 -73.85 -21.98 -14.95
N PHE A 15 -73.82 -21.81 -16.28
CA PHE A 15 -72.59 -21.54 -17.03
C PHE A 15 -71.96 -20.19 -16.67
N GLN A 16 -72.77 -19.14 -16.52
CA GLN A 16 -72.31 -17.81 -16.09
C GLN A 16 -71.74 -17.83 -14.66
N ASN A 17 -72.38 -18.57 -13.74
CA ASN A 17 -71.92 -18.71 -12.36
C ASN A 17 -70.60 -19.49 -12.27
N TRP A 18 -70.45 -20.56 -13.06
CA TRP A 18 -69.19 -21.31 -13.16
C TRP A 18 -68.04 -20.46 -13.72
N LYS A 19 -68.31 -19.64 -14.74
CA LYS A 19 -67.34 -18.71 -15.32
C LYS A 19 -66.86 -17.66 -14.30
N MET A 20 -67.78 -17.07 -13.53
CA MET A 20 -67.42 -16.13 -12.45
C MET A 20 -66.59 -16.79 -11.34
N ARG A 21 -66.95 -18.02 -10.92
CA ARG A 21 -66.17 -18.78 -9.94
C ARG A 21 -64.76 -19.13 -10.45
N ALA A 22 -64.63 -19.50 -11.72
CA ALA A 22 -63.34 -19.78 -12.33
C ALA A 22 -62.46 -18.51 -12.43
N GLU A 23 -63.05 -17.36 -12.76
CA GLU A 23 -62.34 -16.06 -12.73
C GLU A 23 -61.94 -15.66 -11.30
N GLN A 24 -62.80 -15.88 -10.31
CA GLN A 24 -62.48 -15.61 -8.92
C GLN A 24 -61.37 -16.52 -8.39
N ALA A 25 -61.36 -17.80 -8.77
CA ALA A 25 -60.28 -18.73 -8.45
C ALA A 25 -58.94 -18.28 -9.08
N LYS A 26 -58.95 -17.84 -10.34
CA LYS A 26 -57.76 -17.27 -11.00
C LYS A 26 -57.24 -16.03 -10.30
N LYS A 27 -58.13 -15.14 -9.83
CA LYS A 27 -57.74 -13.95 -9.05
C LYS A 27 -57.08 -14.34 -7.72
N VAL A 28 -57.62 -15.33 -7.01
CA VAL A 28 -57.03 -15.83 -5.75
C VAL A 28 -55.66 -16.49 -5.97
N GLU A 29 -55.52 -17.29 -7.03
CA GLU A 29 -54.24 -17.87 -7.45
C GLU A 29 -53.20 -16.79 -7.80
N PHE A 30 -53.63 -15.72 -8.50
CA PHE A 30 -52.77 -14.58 -8.81
C PHE A 30 -52.32 -13.84 -7.55
N VAL A 31 -53.22 -13.61 -6.59
CA VAL A 31 -52.86 -12.98 -5.30
C VAL A 31 -51.86 -13.86 -4.53
N ARG A 32 -52.08 -15.18 -4.47
CA ARG A 32 -51.18 -16.11 -3.81
C ARG A 32 -49.79 -16.14 -4.46
N THR A 33 -49.72 -16.12 -5.79
CA THR A 33 -48.44 -16.08 -6.51
C THR A 33 -47.73 -14.73 -6.31
N ALA A 34 -48.46 -13.62 -6.31
CA ALA A 34 -47.91 -12.30 -6.00
C ALA A 34 -47.33 -12.22 -4.57
N GLU A 35 -48.02 -12.78 -3.58
CA GLU A 35 -47.53 -12.86 -2.19
C GLU A 35 -46.28 -13.75 -2.06
N LYS A 36 -46.25 -14.88 -2.78
CA LYS A 36 -45.08 -15.76 -2.85
C LYS A 36 -43.87 -15.04 -3.45
N LEU A 37 -44.06 -14.32 -4.56
CA LEU A 37 -43.00 -13.53 -5.20
C LEU A 37 -42.52 -12.39 -4.30
N LYS A 38 -43.43 -11.71 -3.58
CA LYS A 38 -43.09 -10.69 -2.59
C LYS A 38 -42.21 -11.23 -1.47
N THR A 39 -42.53 -12.42 -0.98
CA THR A 39 -41.74 -13.10 0.07
C THR A 39 -40.35 -13.51 -0.45
N GLN A 40 -40.28 -14.01 -1.68
CA GLN A 40 -39.01 -14.35 -2.33
C GLN A 40 -38.12 -13.11 -2.53
N LEU A 41 -38.69 -11.99 -2.97
CA LEU A 41 -37.97 -10.73 -3.09
C LEU A 41 -37.42 -10.24 -1.75
N ALA A 42 -38.22 -10.30 -0.67
CA ALA A 42 -37.78 -9.92 0.66
C ALA A 42 -36.62 -10.80 1.17
N ASN A 43 -36.65 -12.11 0.89
CA ASN A 43 -35.56 -13.01 1.26
C ASN A 43 -34.28 -12.72 0.46
N ILE A 44 -34.37 -12.51 -0.85
CA ILE A 44 -33.22 -12.16 -1.71
C ILE A 44 -32.61 -10.82 -1.26
N GLU A 45 -33.44 -9.84 -0.90
CA GLU A 45 -32.98 -8.55 -0.41
C GLU A 45 -32.25 -8.68 0.94
N LYS A 46 -32.77 -9.50 1.86
CA LYS A 46 -32.12 -9.81 3.13
C LYS A 46 -30.77 -10.51 2.95
N GLU A 47 -30.69 -11.49 2.05
CA GLU A 47 -29.45 -12.20 1.72
C GLU A 47 -28.41 -11.26 1.10
N LYS A 48 -28.84 -10.37 0.18
CA LYS A 48 -27.96 -9.35 -0.42
C LYS A 48 -27.40 -8.41 0.65
N ILE A 49 -28.23 -7.94 1.58
CA ILE A 49 -27.79 -7.07 2.67
C ILE A 49 -26.78 -7.81 3.57
N GLY A 50 -27.04 -9.08 3.90
CA GLY A 50 -26.11 -9.91 4.67
C GLY A 50 -24.77 -10.10 3.97
N HIS A 51 -24.77 -10.38 2.67
CA HIS A 51 -23.55 -10.52 1.87
C HIS A 51 -22.75 -9.21 1.80
N LEU A 52 -23.43 -8.07 1.63
CA LEU A 52 -22.78 -6.75 1.64
C LEU A 52 -22.17 -6.42 3.00
N TYR A 53 -22.85 -6.76 4.10
CA TYR A 53 -22.36 -6.55 5.46
C TYR A 53 -21.12 -7.41 5.74
N ASN A 54 -21.17 -8.71 5.42
CA ASN A 54 -20.02 -9.60 5.56
C ASN A 54 -18.83 -9.14 4.73
N ARG A 55 -19.06 -8.77 3.45
CA ARG A 55 -18.01 -8.22 2.58
C ARG A 55 -17.38 -6.95 3.15
N LYS A 56 -18.18 -6.06 3.76
CA LYS A 56 -17.68 -4.85 4.42
C LYS A 56 -16.78 -5.18 5.63
N ILE A 57 -17.14 -6.19 6.41
CA ILE A 57 -16.32 -6.68 7.53
C ILE A 57 -15.00 -7.28 7.03
N TYR A 58 -15.04 -8.16 6.03
CA TYR A 58 -13.82 -8.74 5.45
C TYR A 58 -12.89 -7.68 4.87
N PHE A 59 -13.45 -6.67 4.19
CA PHE A 59 -12.67 -5.55 3.67
C PHE A 59 -12.08 -4.69 4.79
N GLY A 60 -12.82 -4.49 5.89
CA GLY A 60 -12.31 -3.83 7.09
C GLY A 60 -11.14 -4.57 7.74
N HIS A 61 -11.25 -5.90 7.90
CA HIS A 61 -10.16 -6.74 8.41
C HIS A 61 -8.95 -6.76 7.48
N PHE A 62 -9.17 -6.83 6.16
CA PHE A 62 -8.10 -6.77 5.17
C PHE A 62 -7.34 -5.44 5.24
N ILE A 63 -8.06 -4.30 5.29
CA ILE A 63 -7.44 -2.99 5.46
C ILE A 63 -6.66 -2.92 6.77
N ALA A 64 -7.23 -3.40 7.88
CA ALA A 64 -6.54 -3.42 9.17
C ALA A 64 -5.25 -4.25 9.12
N LEU A 65 -5.29 -5.43 8.50
CA LEU A 65 -4.12 -6.29 8.30
C LEU A 65 -3.04 -5.59 7.48
N VAL A 66 -3.41 -4.94 6.37
CA VAL A 66 -2.49 -4.19 5.52
C VAL A 66 -1.86 -3.01 6.26
N ILE A 67 -2.63 -2.30 7.10
CA ILE A 67 -2.11 -1.20 7.92
C ILE A 67 -1.09 -1.74 8.93
N VAL A 68 -1.42 -2.83 9.63
CA VAL A 68 -0.51 -3.46 10.61
C VAL A 68 0.77 -3.95 9.93
N LEU A 69 0.67 -4.64 8.79
CA LEU A 69 1.83 -5.09 8.01
C LEU A 69 2.72 -3.92 7.58
N ASN A 70 2.13 -2.83 7.09
CA ASN A 70 2.88 -1.62 6.72
C ASN A 70 3.56 -0.95 7.91
N LEU A 71 2.92 -0.95 9.09
CA LEU A 71 3.51 -0.40 10.30
C LEU A 71 4.70 -1.24 10.76
N MET A 72 4.54 -2.57 10.80
CA MET A 72 5.61 -3.51 11.10
C MET A 72 6.78 -3.37 10.13
N HIS A 73 6.52 -3.25 8.82
CA HIS A 73 7.58 -3.04 7.84
C HIS A 73 8.34 -1.73 8.06
N LYS A 74 7.65 -0.63 8.38
CA LYS A 74 8.29 0.66 8.67
C LYS A 74 9.17 0.58 9.92
N GLU A 75 8.71 -0.08 10.97
CA GLU A 75 9.50 -0.29 12.18
C GLU A 75 10.74 -1.12 11.89
N THR A 76 10.62 -2.22 11.15
CA THR A 76 11.75 -3.07 10.75
C THR A 76 12.77 -2.32 9.89
N VAL A 77 12.32 -1.53 8.91
CA VAL A 77 13.23 -0.71 8.09
C VAL A 77 13.92 0.36 8.93
N GLY A 78 13.19 0.97 9.87
CA GLY A 78 13.76 1.93 10.81
C GLY A 78 14.85 1.34 11.70
N THR A 79 14.60 0.17 12.30
CA THR A 79 15.58 -0.52 13.15
C THR A 79 16.81 -0.94 12.35
N MET A 80 16.63 -1.50 11.15
CA MET A 80 17.72 -1.85 10.24
C MET A 80 18.58 -0.64 9.86
N SER A 81 17.95 0.49 9.55
CA SER A 81 18.66 1.74 9.24
C SER A 81 19.47 2.24 10.43
N THR A 82 18.92 2.20 11.65
CA THR A 82 19.66 2.63 12.85
C THR A 82 20.85 1.71 13.16
N LEU A 83 20.68 0.40 12.98
CA LEU A 83 21.74 -0.58 13.17
C LEU A 83 22.87 -0.35 12.16
N PHE A 84 22.53 -0.11 10.90
CA PHE A 84 23.50 0.22 9.85
C PHE A 84 24.32 1.48 10.21
N CYS A 85 23.67 2.58 10.57
CA CYS A 85 24.36 3.80 10.98
C CYS A 85 25.28 3.58 12.20
N LEU A 86 24.86 2.75 13.18
CA LEU A 86 25.68 2.42 14.34
C LEU A 86 26.92 1.60 13.95
N THR A 87 26.79 0.65 13.02
CA THR A 87 27.93 -0.12 12.52
C THR A 87 28.91 0.73 11.73
N GLU A 88 28.42 1.63 10.88
CA GLU A 88 29.22 2.57 10.10
C GLU A 88 30.02 3.51 11.02
N ALA A 89 29.38 4.06 12.06
CA ALA A 89 30.03 4.91 13.05
C ALA A 89 31.18 4.18 13.78
N LYS A 90 30.99 2.90 14.15
CA LYS A 90 32.04 2.10 14.79
C LYS A 90 33.25 1.86 13.88
N ILE A 91 33.01 1.58 12.60
CA ILE A 91 34.08 1.38 11.62
C ILE A 91 34.87 2.68 11.43
N LEU A 92 34.18 3.81 11.27
CA LEU A 92 34.82 5.12 11.15
C LEU A 92 35.64 5.49 12.39
N GLN A 93 35.16 5.14 13.59
CA GLN A 93 35.89 5.34 14.84
C GLN A 93 37.19 4.52 14.89
N GLN A 94 37.15 3.23 14.53
CA GLN A 94 38.34 2.37 14.49
C GLN A 94 39.35 2.85 13.45
N LEU A 95 38.89 3.24 12.27
CA LEU A 95 39.74 3.81 11.22
C LEU A 95 40.39 5.12 11.66
N SER A 96 39.65 6.00 12.34
CA SER A 96 40.20 7.24 12.91
C SER A 96 41.31 6.96 13.92
N LYS A 97 41.15 5.93 14.78
CA LYS A 97 42.16 5.52 15.75
C LYS A 97 43.45 5.05 15.06
N ILE A 98 43.34 4.23 14.02
CA ILE A 98 44.49 3.77 13.22
C ILE A 98 45.16 4.97 12.53
N GLN A 99 44.37 5.85 11.90
CA GLN A 99 44.90 7.05 11.24
C GLN A 99 45.65 7.97 12.21
N ASN A 100 45.16 8.13 13.45
CA ASN A 100 45.83 8.94 14.47
C ASN A 100 47.15 8.32 14.92
N ASN A 101 47.21 6.99 15.08
CA ASN A 101 48.46 6.28 15.39
C ASN A 101 49.49 6.42 14.25
N VAL A 102 49.04 6.30 12.99
CA VAL A 102 49.88 6.51 11.80
C VAL A 102 50.39 7.96 11.73
N LYS A 103 49.54 8.96 11.98
CA LYS A 103 49.95 10.36 12.04
C LYS A 103 50.99 10.62 13.13
N ARG A 104 50.82 9.99 14.31
CA ARG A 104 51.79 10.07 15.41
C ARG A 104 53.16 9.51 14.99
N LEU A 105 53.16 8.34 14.34
CA LEU A 105 54.37 7.73 13.79
C LEU A 105 55.03 8.64 12.74
N GLN A 106 54.25 9.18 11.80
CA GLN A 106 54.72 10.10 10.76
C GLN A 106 55.33 11.39 11.33
N GLN A 107 54.74 11.93 12.42
CA GLN A 107 55.26 13.14 13.06
C GLN A 107 56.57 12.88 13.81
N GLN A 108 56.70 11.71 14.46
CA GLN A 108 57.95 11.29 15.11
C GLN A 108 59.08 11.07 14.09
N LEU A 109 58.75 10.73 12.84
CA LEU A 109 59.71 10.49 11.76
C LEU A 109 60.33 11.77 11.16
N LYS A 110 59.76 12.96 11.42
CA LYS A 110 60.15 14.22 10.74
C LYS A 110 61.38 14.93 11.31
N ASP A 111 61.71 14.77 12.59
CA ASP A 111 62.71 15.63 13.26
C ASP A 111 63.60 14.91 14.31
N VAL A 112 64.22 13.76 13.97
CA VAL A 112 65.13 13.10 14.94
C VAL A 112 66.33 12.41 14.28
N LYS A 113 67.52 12.52 14.90
CA LYS A 113 68.72 11.74 14.55
C LYS A 113 68.53 10.27 15.01
N PRO A 114 68.92 9.27 14.21
CA PRO A 114 68.74 7.86 14.56
C PRO A 114 69.66 7.44 15.72
N THR A 115 69.15 7.57 16.94
CA THR A 115 69.72 6.99 18.16
C THR A 115 69.13 5.58 18.35
N PRO A 116 69.86 4.57 18.87
CA PRO A 116 69.33 3.22 19.07
C PRO A 116 68.00 3.17 19.84
N GLU A 117 67.87 3.95 20.91
CA GLU A 117 66.64 4.08 21.71
C GLU A 117 65.44 4.62 20.91
N PHE A 118 65.70 5.46 19.91
CA PHE A 118 64.66 6.00 19.04
C PHE A 118 64.20 4.97 18.00
N VAL A 119 65.11 4.13 17.51
CA VAL A 119 64.79 3.02 16.61
C VAL A 119 63.91 1.99 17.33
N ASP A 120 64.21 1.67 18.59
CA ASP A 120 63.38 0.77 19.40
C ASP A 120 61.96 1.34 19.62
N LYS A 121 61.86 2.63 19.92
CA LYS A 121 60.56 3.31 20.07
C LYS A 121 59.76 3.39 18.76
N LEU A 122 60.42 3.55 17.62
CA LEU A 122 59.78 3.48 16.30
C LEU A 122 59.25 2.07 16.01
N LYS A 123 60.01 1.04 16.36
CA LYS A 123 59.61 -0.36 16.21
C LYS A 123 58.38 -0.67 17.06
N GLU A 124 58.36 -0.22 18.32
CA GLU A 124 57.19 -0.34 19.21
C GLU A 124 55.94 0.33 18.62
N MET A 125 56.06 1.59 18.13
CA MET A 125 54.92 2.27 17.49
C MET A 125 54.47 1.63 16.17
N MET A 126 55.40 1.07 15.39
CA MET A 126 55.07 0.33 14.17
C MET A 126 54.32 -0.97 14.50
N GLU A 127 54.75 -1.68 15.54
CA GLU A 127 54.09 -2.87 16.06
C GLU A 127 52.70 -2.54 16.63
N GLU A 128 52.52 -1.41 17.33
CA GLU A 128 51.22 -0.92 17.76
C GLU A 128 50.26 -0.65 16.59
N VAL A 129 50.75 -0.03 15.51
CA VAL A 129 49.96 0.25 14.30
C VAL A 129 49.60 -1.06 13.60
N GLU A 130 50.55 -1.97 13.45
CA GLU A 130 50.34 -3.27 12.82
C GLU A 130 49.33 -4.12 13.62
N ASN A 131 49.48 -4.17 14.95
CA ASN A 131 48.54 -4.84 15.84
C ASN A 131 47.13 -4.22 15.78
N ALA A 132 47.02 -2.89 15.70
CA ALA A 132 45.73 -2.23 15.54
C ALA A 132 45.06 -2.54 14.19
N ILE A 133 45.84 -2.61 13.10
CA ILE A 133 45.34 -2.99 11.77
C ILE A 133 44.90 -4.47 11.76
N ASN A 134 45.70 -5.36 12.34
CA ASN A 134 45.38 -6.78 12.40
C ASN A 134 44.14 -7.05 13.26
N ALA A 135 44.03 -6.39 14.42
CA ALA A 135 42.83 -6.47 15.26
C ALA A 135 41.57 -5.95 14.53
N PHE A 136 41.67 -4.84 13.81
CA PHE A 136 40.55 -4.32 13.00
C PHE A 136 40.14 -5.31 11.91
N LYS A 137 41.09 -5.86 11.14
CA LYS A 137 40.81 -6.87 10.11
C LYS A 137 40.14 -8.11 10.69
N GLU A 138 40.61 -8.57 11.84
CA GLU A 138 40.06 -9.73 12.54
C GLU A 138 38.63 -9.46 13.05
N GLU A 139 38.38 -8.28 13.63
CA GLU A 139 37.04 -7.86 14.04
C GLU A 139 36.07 -7.78 12.85
N GLN A 140 36.49 -7.21 11.72
CA GLN A 140 35.68 -7.18 10.50
C GLN A 140 35.40 -8.59 9.95
N ARG A 141 36.38 -9.49 10.01
CA ARG A 141 36.21 -10.90 9.61
C ARG A 141 35.17 -11.60 10.49
N GLN A 142 35.25 -11.41 11.80
CA GLN A 142 34.29 -12.00 12.75
C GLN A 142 32.86 -11.48 12.53
N ILE A 143 32.70 -10.17 12.31
CA ILE A 143 31.39 -9.57 11.99
C ILE A 143 30.84 -10.17 10.69
N TYR A 144 31.66 -10.28 9.65
CA TYR A 144 31.26 -10.86 8.37
C TYR A 144 30.83 -12.32 8.50
N GLU A 145 31.59 -13.14 9.22
CA GLU A 145 31.25 -14.54 9.47
C GLU A 145 29.96 -14.69 10.27
N GLN A 146 29.71 -13.80 11.23
CA GLN A 146 28.47 -13.79 12.00
C GLN A 146 27.26 -13.42 11.12
N LEU A 147 27.39 -12.37 10.31
CA LEU A 147 26.34 -11.96 9.37
C LEU A 147 26.01 -13.07 8.35
N LEU A 148 27.02 -13.79 7.83
CA LEU A 148 26.79 -14.93 6.94
C LEU A 148 26.01 -16.07 7.62
N LYS A 149 26.26 -16.34 8.90
CA LYS A 149 25.50 -17.35 9.67
C LYS A 149 24.06 -16.91 9.87
N GLU A 150 23.84 -15.63 10.19
CA GLU A 150 22.50 -15.05 10.35
C GLU A 150 21.72 -15.07 9.04
N GLU A 151 22.34 -14.65 7.93
CA GLU A 151 21.75 -14.72 6.59
C GLU A 151 21.32 -16.13 6.24
N LYS A 152 22.21 -17.12 6.42
CA LYS A 152 21.89 -18.53 6.18
C LYS A 152 20.73 -19.02 7.03
N THR A 153 20.68 -18.61 8.30
CA THR A 153 19.62 -18.99 9.24
C THR A 153 18.28 -18.38 8.81
N ALA A 154 18.25 -17.08 8.48
CA ALA A 154 17.06 -16.39 8.00
C ALA A 154 16.54 -16.98 6.67
N ILE A 155 17.43 -17.33 5.74
CA ILE A 155 17.05 -18.00 4.48
C ILE A 155 16.38 -19.35 4.78
N ASN A 156 16.94 -20.13 5.70
CA ASN A 156 16.34 -21.41 6.10
C ASN A 156 14.96 -21.22 6.73
N GLU A 157 14.80 -20.23 7.62
CA GLU A 157 13.51 -19.89 8.22
C GLU A 157 12.48 -19.46 7.17
N LEU A 158 12.87 -18.58 6.23
CA LEU A 158 12.02 -18.18 5.11
C LEU A 158 11.59 -19.39 4.26
N SER A 159 12.48 -20.33 3.98
CA SER A 159 12.14 -21.56 3.24
C SER A 159 11.13 -22.45 3.99
N VAL A 160 11.16 -22.43 5.33
CA VAL A 160 10.18 -23.15 6.16
C VAL A 160 8.83 -22.44 6.09
N PHE A 161 8.82 -21.10 6.15
CA PHE A 161 7.59 -20.31 6.04
C PHE A 161 6.97 -20.41 4.64
N GLU A 162 7.78 -20.36 3.58
CA GLU A 162 7.32 -20.50 2.20
C GLU A 162 6.61 -21.85 2.00
N ARG A 163 7.24 -22.95 2.44
CA ARG A 163 6.59 -24.28 2.42
C ARG A 163 5.29 -24.33 3.23
N LYS A 164 5.21 -23.64 4.38
CA LYS A 164 3.96 -23.56 5.17
C LYS A 164 2.87 -22.80 4.41
N VAL A 165 3.22 -21.69 3.75
CA VAL A 165 2.29 -20.90 2.94
C VAL A 165 1.80 -21.71 1.74
N GLU A 166 2.68 -22.43 1.05
CA GLU A 166 2.33 -23.36 -0.03
C GLU A 166 1.36 -24.45 0.46
N LEU A 167 1.65 -25.06 1.62
CA LEU A 167 0.76 -26.05 2.25
C LEU A 167 -0.61 -25.47 2.59
N TRP A 168 -0.69 -24.22 3.07
CA TRP A 168 -1.97 -23.55 3.31
C TRP A 168 -2.74 -23.26 2.02
N ALA A 169 -2.05 -22.85 0.96
CA ALA A 169 -2.64 -22.64 -0.36
C ALA A 169 -3.20 -23.95 -0.94
N LEU A 170 -2.48 -25.06 -0.77
CA LEU A 170 -2.92 -26.40 -1.17
C LEU A 170 -4.07 -26.92 -0.28
N GLY A 171 -3.99 -26.71 1.04
CA GLY A 171 -4.97 -27.17 2.03
C GLY A 171 -6.34 -26.51 1.91
N SER A 172 -6.41 -25.28 1.38
CA SER A 172 -7.67 -24.59 1.09
C SER A 172 -8.48 -25.26 -0.03
N SER A 173 -7.84 -26.07 -0.89
CA SER A 173 -8.52 -26.88 -1.92
C SER A 173 -8.99 -28.26 -1.44
N ILE A 174 -8.48 -28.72 -0.29
CA ILE A 174 -8.73 -30.06 0.24
C ILE A 174 -9.92 -30.03 1.21
N THR A 175 -10.14 -28.94 1.95
CA THR A 175 -11.25 -28.83 2.92
C THR A 175 -12.64 -28.84 2.28
N GLU A 176 -12.77 -28.66 0.97
CA GLU A 176 -14.04 -28.83 0.24
C GLU A 176 -14.30 -30.28 -0.24
N LYS A 177 -13.31 -31.18 -0.09
CA LYS A 177 -13.37 -32.57 -0.60
C LYS A 177 -12.99 -33.66 0.42
N VAL A 178 -13.01 -33.39 1.72
CA VAL A 178 -12.86 -34.45 2.75
C VAL A 178 -14.23 -34.95 3.20
N SER A 179 -14.87 -35.70 2.32
CA SER A 179 -15.89 -36.69 2.67
C SER A 179 -15.69 -37.88 1.74
N LYS A 180 -14.59 -38.60 1.97
CA LYS A 180 -14.38 -40.03 1.69
C LYS A 180 -12.88 -40.33 1.80
N LEU A 181 -12.51 -40.95 2.92
CA LEU A 181 -11.39 -41.89 2.93
C LEU A 181 -11.98 -43.27 2.56
N PRO A 182 -11.19 -44.18 1.96
CA PRO A 182 -10.40 -45.04 2.85
C PRO A 182 -8.94 -45.30 2.41
N SER A 183 -8.11 -45.42 3.44
CA SER A 183 -7.13 -46.48 3.68
C SER A 183 -5.77 -46.49 2.94
N ALA A 184 -4.75 -46.29 3.78
CA ALA A 184 -3.45 -46.95 3.82
C ALA A 184 -3.01 -47.82 2.63
N ARG A 185 -1.95 -47.37 1.95
CA ARG A 185 -0.62 -47.99 2.04
C ARG A 185 0.45 -47.01 1.56
N VAL A 186 1.37 -46.70 2.46
CA VAL A 186 2.61 -45.99 2.16
C VAL A 186 3.46 -46.90 1.27
N SER A 187 3.66 -46.50 0.01
CA SER A 187 4.75 -47.03 -0.83
C SER A 187 5.88 -46.01 -0.85
N VAL A 188 6.84 -46.17 0.06
CA VAL A 188 8.17 -45.56 -0.04
C VAL A 188 8.84 -46.19 -1.26
N GLY A 189 8.92 -45.45 -2.37
CA GLY A 189 9.50 -45.95 -3.62
C GLY A 189 9.17 -45.17 -4.89
N LYS A 190 8.26 -44.18 -4.86
CA LYS A 190 7.86 -43.42 -6.05
C LYS A 190 8.33 -41.96 -6.10
N THR A 191 9.01 -41.47 -5.07
CA THR A 191 9.32 -40.03 -4.95
C THR A 191 10.56 -39.58 -5.73
N LEU A 192 11.37 -40.50 -6.29
CA LEU A 192 12.51 -40.14 -7.15
C LEU A 192 12.27 -40.43 -8.64
N GLU A 193 11.18 -41.14 -8.99
CA GLU A 193 10.88 -41.61 -10.35
C GLU A 193 10.18 -40.54 -11.21
N ASN A 194 9.66 -39.47 -10.60
CA ASN A 194 8.83 -38.47 -11.29
C ASN A 194 9.61 -37.41 -12.10
N HIS A 195 10.95 -37.46 -12.14
CA HIS A 195 11.77 -36.46 -12.85
C HIS A 195 12.64 -37.02 -13.97
N LEU A 196 12.71 -38.35 -14.12
CA LEU A 196 13.49 -39.00 -15.16
C LEU A 196 12.56 -39.52 -16.27
N PRO A 197 12.93 -39.40 -17.56
CA PRO A 197 12.14 -39.98 -18.64
C PRO A 197 11.95 -41.49 -18.47
N GLU A 198 10.76 -42.00 -18.81
CA GLU A 198 10.39 -43.42 -18.67
C GLU A 198 11.40 -44.35 -19.37
N GLU A 199 12.00 -43.90 -20.48
CA GLU A 199 12.97 -44.69 -21.25
C GLU A 199 14.31 -44.85 -20.51
N VAL A 200 14.63 -43.95 -19.57
CA VAL A 200 15.79 -44.10 -18.68
C VAL A 200 15.53 -45.20 -17.65
N VAL A 201 14.31 -45.23 -17.11
CA VAL A 201 13.85 -46.25 -16.15
C VAL A 201 13.75 -47.62 -16.81
N GLU A 202 13.24 -47.68 -18.04
CA GLU A 202 13.14 -48.89 -18.83
C GLU A 202 14.53 -49.51 -19.11
N PHE A 203 15.53 -48.68 -19.45
CA PHE A 203 16.90 -49.15 -19.61
C PHE A 203 17.51 -49.66 -18.30
N GLU A 204 17.29 -48.97 -17.17
CA GLU A 204 17.76 -49.41 -15.85
C GLU A 204 17.15 -50.77 -15.46
N ARG A 205 15.84 -50.92 -15.70
CA ARG A 205 15.08 -52.15 -15.44
C ARG A 205 15.53 -53.30 -16.35
N PHE A 206 15.88 -53.02 -17.60
CA PHE A 206 16.47 -53.99 -18.51
C PHE A 206 17.80 -54.50 -17.98
N LEU A 207 18.72 -53.61 -17.59
CA LEU A 207 20.02 -54.01 -17.02
C LEU A 207 19.87 -54.86 -15.76
N GLN A 208 18.93 -54.51 -14.87
CA GLN A 208 18.66 -55.28 -13.66
C GLN A 208 18.14 -56.70 -13.96
N ARG A 209 17.35 -56.86 -15.04
CA ARG A 209 16.79 -58.17 -15.43
C ARG A 209 17.77 -59.04 -16.20
N THR A 210 18.68 -58.45 -16.97
CA THR A 210 19.56 -59.18 -17.90
C THR A 210 21.00 -59.33 -17.39
N GLY A 211 21.25 -59.22 -16.08
CA GLY A 211 22.61 -59.42 -15.55
C GLY A 211 23.58 -58.26 -15.81
N GLY A 212 23.08 -57.03 -15.87
CA GLY A 212 23.88 -55.81 -15.91
C GLY A 212 24.36 -55.41 -17.31
N ARG A 213 25.49 -54.68 -17.37
CA ARG A 213 26.03 -54.10 -18.60
C ARG A 213 26.61 -55.13 -19.58
N GLN A 214 26.89 -56.35 -19.11
CA GLN A 214 27.46 -57.42 -19.93
C GLN A 214 26.49 -58.57 -20.18
N GLY A 215 25.20 -58.43 -19.84
CA GLY A 215 24.23 -59.48 -20.16
C GLY A 215 24.40 -60.76 -19.32
N GLY A 216 25.12 -60.68 -18.18
CA GLY A 216 25.52 -61.85 -17.39
C GLY A 216 26.75 -62.59 -17.91
N TRP A 217 27.42 -62.10 -18.96
CA TRP A 217 28.72 -62.60 -19.42
C TRP A 217 29.86 -61.96 -18.62
N ASP A 218 30.98 -62.66 -18.49
CA ASP A 218 32.19 -62.07 -17.91
C ASP A 218 32.86 -61.09 -18.89
N ASP A 219 33.79 -60.30 -18.38
CA ASP A 219 34.49 -59.26 -19.13
C ASP A 219 35.26 -59.83 -20.34
N TYR A 220 35.82 -61.04 -20.21
CA TYR A 220 36.65 -61.66 -21.23
C TYR A 220 35.81 -62.14 -22.41
N ASP A 221 34.77 -62.92 -22.12
CA ASP A 221 33.81 -63.45 -23.09
C ASP A 221 33.08 -62.29 -23.79
N HIS A 222 32.62 -61.30 -23.02
CA HIS A 222 31.92 -60.15 -23.58
C HIS A 222 32.82 -59.33 -24.51
N GLN A 223 34.10 -59.11 -24.16
CA GLN A 223 35.03 -58.39 -25.04
C GLN A 223 35.38 -59.15 -26.32
N ASN A 224 35.57 -60.46 -26.25
CA ASN A 224 35.82 -61.28 -27.44
C ASN A 224 34.60 -61.32 -28.36
N PHE A 225 33.40 -61.48 -27.79
CA PHE A 225 32.14 -61.33 -28.53
C PHE A 225 32.06 -59.97 -29.23
N LEU A 226 32.33 -58.87 -28.53
CA LEU A 226 32.27 -57.52 -29.13
C LEU A 226 33.28 -57.33 -30.27
N LYS A 227 34.48 -57.88 -30.17
CA LYS A 227 35.50 -57.81 -31.24
C LYS A 227 35.02 -58.51 -32.51
N VAL A 228 34.48 -59.72 -32.38
CA VAL A 228 33.97 -60.49 -33.52
C VAL A 228 32.69 -59.84 -34.08
N TRP A 229 31.80 -59.39 -33.19
CA TRP A 229 30.55 -58.73 -33.57
C TRP A 229 30.77 -57.42 -34.32
N THR A 230 31.72 -56.58 -33.88
CA THR A 230 32.05 -55.32 -34.56
C THR A 230 32.74 -55.55 -35.91
N LYS A 231 33.55 -56.60 -36.04
CA LYS A 231 34.18 -57.01 -37.31
C LYS A 231 33.15 -57.42 -38.36
N HIS A 232 32.13 -58.18 -37.96
CA HIS A 232 31.11 -58.72 -38.88
C HIS A 232 29.79 -57.94 -38.92
N LYS A 233 29.61 -56.95 -38.04
CA LYS A 233 28.35 -56.20 -37.85
C LYS A 233 27.13 -57.13 -37.67
N GLY A 234 27.31 -58.25 -36.97
CA GLY A 234 26.25 -59.24 -36.73
C GLY A 234 25.82 -60.06 -37.95
N ARG A 235 26.65 -60.20 -38.99
CA ARG A 235 26.35 -61.05 -40.16
C ARG A 235 26.79 -62.50 -39.93
N LEU A 236 26.07 -63.45 -40.55
CA LEU A 236 26.18 -64.92 -40.38
C LEU A 236 27.59 -65.52 -40.11
N PRO A 237 28.70 -65.07 -40.73
CA PRO A 237 30.03 -65.60 -40.43
C PRO A 237 30.52 -65.36 -38.98
N TYR A 238 29.86 -64.46 -38.23
CA TYR A 238 30.30 -64.06 -36.90
C TYR A 238 30.17 -65.18 -35.85
N VAL A 239 29.19 -66.07 -36.01
CA VAL A 239 28.92 -67.11 -35.00
C VAL A 239 30.01 -68.16 -35.00
N ASP A 240 30.45 -68.56 -36.19
CA ASP A 240 31.52 -69.54 -36.36
C ASP A 240 32.87 -68.97 -35.88
N GLU A 241 33.16 -67.70 -36.19
CA GLU A 241 34.37 -67.03 -35.68
C GLU A 241 34.29 -66.79 -34.15
N ALA A 242 33.12 -66.50 -33.59
CA ALA A 242 32.96 -66.29 -32.15
C ALA A 242 33.16 -67.58 -31.34
N LEU A 243 32.79 -68.74 -31.89
CA LEU A 243 33.02 -70.05 -31.27
C LEU A 243 34.50 -70.40 -31.13
N GLU A 244 35.36 -69.90 -32.02
CA GLU A 244 36.81 -70.11 -31.93
C GLU A 244 37.46 -69.37 -30.75
N TYR A 245 36.88 -68.22 -30.36
CA TYR A 245 37.41 -67.37 -29.28
C TYR A 245 36.71 -67.56 -27.93
N LEU A 246 35.51 -68.14 -27.91
CA LEU A 246 34.69 -68.33 -26.71
C LEU A 246 34.70 -69.81 -26.29
N CYS A 247 35.75 -70.21 -25.57
CA CYS A 247 35.89 -71.58 -25.13
C CYS A 247 34.79 -71.96 -24.12
N GLY A 248 34.02 -73.00 -24.44
CA GLY A 248 32.94 -73.50 -23.57
C GLY A 248 31.57 -72.83 -23.73
N ARG A 249 31.40 -71.91 -24.71
CA ARG A 249 30.09 -71.36 -25.08
C ARG A 249 29.50 -72.11 -26.26
N THR A 250 28.18 -72.27 -26.24
CA THR A 250 27.44 -72.88 -27.35
C THR A 250 27.07 -71.84 -28.40
N LYS A 251 26.72 -72.31 -29.59
CA LYS A 251 26.18 -71.46 -30.66
C LYS A 251 24.95 -70.69 -30.18
N GLU A 252 24.08 -71.38 -29.45
CA GLU A 252 22.86 -70.86 -28.88
C GLU A 252 23.14 -69.73 -27.87
N ASP A 253 24.18 -69.85 -27.04
CA ASP A 253 24.58 -68.78 -26.10
C ASP A 253 25.00 -67.51 -26.85
N ILE A 254 25.76 -67.65 -27.94
CA ILE A 254 26.24 -66.53 -28.77
C ILE A 254 25.07 -65.84 -29.48
N GLU A 255 24.09 -66.60 -29.97
CA GLU A 255 22.89 -66.04 -30.60
C GLU A 255 21.96 -65.36 -29.59
N GLN A 256 21.82 -65.91 -28.38
CA GLN A 256 21.05 -65.27 -27.31
C GLN A 256 21.70 -63.96 -26.86
N HIS A 257 23.02 -63.95 -26.75
CA HIS A 257 23.78 -62.76 -26.37
C HIS A 257 23.77 -61.68 -27.47
N ASP A 258 23.77 -62.07 -28.75
CA ASP A 258 23.55 -61.13 -29.86
C ASP A 258 22.17 -60.47 -29.80
N LYS A 259 21.11 -61.25 -29.58
CA LYS A 259 19.75 -60.70 -29.40
C LYS A 259 19.70 -59.71 -28.23
N TRP A 260 20.28 -60.08 -27.09
CA TRP A 260 20.40 -59.20 -25.94
C TRP A 260 21.19 -57.92 -26.27
N TYR A 261 22.32 -58.03 -26.96
CA TYR A 261 23.17 -56.89 -27.28
C TYR A 261 22.50 -55.93 -28.26
N GLN A 262 21.73 -56.44 -29.22
CA GLN A 262 20.91 -55.62 -30.11
C GLN A 262 19.82 -54.85 -29.33
N GLU A 263 19.12 -55.50 -28.41
CA GLU A 263 18.15 -54.84 -27.52
C GLU A 263 18.81 -53.78 -26.62
N PHE A 264 19.98 -54.10 -26.06
CA PHE A 264 20.79 -53.17 -25.28
C PHE A 264 21.15 -51.91 -26.07
N LEU A 265 21.56 -52.04 -27.33
CA LEU A 265 21.89 -50.91 -28.19
C LEU A 265 20.67 -50.02 -28.48
N ILE A 266 19.51 -50.64 -28.76
CA ILE A 266 18.25 -49.91 -29.00
C ILE A 266 17.85 -49.11 -27.75
N LEU A 267 17.85 -49.76 -26.58
CA LEU A 267 17.46 -49.11 -25.33
C LEU A 267 18.48 -48.05 -24.90
N GLN A 268 19.78 -48.26 -25.11
CA GLN A 268 20.80 -47.26 -24.84
C GLN A 268 20.62 -46.01 -25.74
N LYS A 269 20.26 -46.22 -27.02
CA LYS A 269 19.96 -45.12 -27.94
C LYS A 269 18.72 -44.35 -27.49
N ARG A 270 17.63 -45.04 -27.15
CA ARG A 270 16.40 -44.41 -26.62
C ARG A 270 16.66 -43.62 -25.34
N LYS A 271 17.44 -44.17 -24.40
CA LYS A 271 17.87 -43.46 -23.18
C LYS A 271 18.61 -42.15 -23.52
N LYS A 272 19.57 -42.18 -24.45
CA LYS A 272 20.31 -40.98 -24.87
C LYS A 272 19.39 -39.93 -25.49
N GLU A 273 18.48 -40.35 -26.37
CA GLU A 273 17.52 -39.45 -27.02
C GLU A 273 16.53 -38.83 -26.02
N SER A 274 16.00 -39.61 -25.07
CA SER A 274 15.11 -39.10 -24.03
C SER A 274 15.80 -38.14 -23.09
N ILE A 275 17.05 -38.41 -22.68
CA ILE A 275 17.83 -37.47 -21.86
C ILE A 275 18.05 -36.15 -22.62
N LYS A 276 18.34 -36.21 -23.93
CA LYS A 276 18.51 -35.03 -24.76
C LYS A 276 17.22 -34.19 -24.82
N LYS A 277 16.08 -34.82 -25.15
CA LYS A 277 14.77 -34.16 -25.19
C LYS A 277 14.37 -33.57 -23.85
N TRP A 278 14.63 -34.29 -22.76
CA TRP A 278 14.36 -33.81 -21.41
C TRP A 278 15.19 -32.57 -21.07
N LYS A 279 16.48 -32.57 -21.39
CA LYS A 279 17.34 -31.39 -21.20
C LYS A 279 16.87 -30.18 -22.01
N GLU A 280 16.49 -30.39 -23.27
CA GLU A 280 15.95 -29.35 -24.15
C GLU A 280 14.64 -28.77 -23.59
N LYS A 281 13.73 -29.63 -23.10
CA LYS A 281 12.48 -29.21 -22.47
C LYS A 281 12.72 -28.40 -21.19
N GLN A 282 13.59 -28.88 -20.30
CA GLN A 282 13.95 -28.16 -19.07
C GLN A 282 14.55 -26.78 -19.37
N GLN A 283 15.34 -26.66 -20.45
CA GLN A 283 15.90 -25.38 -20.88
C GLN A 283 14.81 -24.43 -21.40
N GLN A 284 13.90 -24.92 -22.24
CA GLN A 284 12.77 -24.13 -22.74
C GLN A 284 11.84 -23.65 -21.62
N GLU A 285 11.53 -24.51 -20.64
CA GLU A 285 10.71 -24.12 -19.49
C GLU A 285 11.39 -23.04 -18.63
N LYS A 286 12.72 -23.15 -18.41
CA LYS A 286 13.49 -22.10 -17.71
C LYS A 286 13.46 -20.76 -18.45
N GLU A 287 13.65 -20.77 -19.76
CA GLU A 287 13.60 -19.55 -20.57
C GLU A 287 12.20 -18.94 -20.64
N GLY A 288 11.15 -19.78 -20.71
CA GLY A 288 9.76 -19.37 -20.64
C GLY A 288 9.44 -18.68 -19.31
N ASN A 289 9.78 -19.33 -18.19
CA ASN A 289 9.59 -18.79 -16.84
C ASN A 289 10.36 -17.48 -16.63
N LEU A 290 11.58 -17.36 -17.17
CA LEU A 290 12.35 -16.11 -17.09
C LEU A 290 11.65 -14.96 -17.83
N LYS A 291 11.17 -15.21 -19.05
CA LYS A 291 10.44 -14.22 -19.87
C LYS A 291 9.12 -13.83 -19.23
N GLU A 292 8.41 -14.78 -18.62
CA GLU A 292 7.15 -14.50 -17.92
C GLU A 292 7.40 -13.64 -16.66
N LYS A 293 8.41 -13.97 -15.86
CA LYS A 293 8.84 -13.16 -14.71
C LYS A 293 9.27 -11.75 -15.12
N GLU A 294 9.95 -11.60 -16.25
CA GLU A 294 10.34 -10.29 -16.77
C GLU A 294 9.12 -9.47 -17.22
N LYS A 295 8.15 -10.10 -17.89
CA LYS A 295 6.90 -9.43 -18.29
C LYS A 295 6.06 -9.02 -17.08
N SER A 296 5.89 -9.91 -16.10
CA SER A 296 5.17 -9.56 -14.87
C SER A 296 5.87 -8.45 -14.11
N GLY A 297 7.20 -8.46 -14.04
CA GLY A 297 7.99 -7.39 -13.41
C GLY A 297 7.82 -6.03 -14.10
N LYS A 298 7.77 -6.01 -15.44
CA LYS A 298 7.50 -4.79 -16.22
C LYS A 298 6.09 -4.25 -15.97
N MET A 299 5.06 -5.11 -16.04
CA MET A 299 3.67 -4.71 -15.75
C MET A 299 3.52 -4.13 -14.35
N LEU A 300 4.11 -4.78 -13.34
CA LEU A 300 4.01 -4.36 -11.94
C LEU A 300 4.69 -2.99 -11.71
N LYS A 301 5.81 -2.74 -12.41
CA LYS A 301 6.51 -1.44 -12.37
C LYS A 301 5.69 -0.32 -13.03
N GLU A 302 4.99 -0.64 -14.11
CA GLU A 302 4.15 0.31 -14.83
C GLU A 302 2.86 0.64 -14.05
N GLU A 303 2.24 -0.35 -13.41
CA GLU A 303 1.12 -0.14 -12.48
C GLU A 303 1.51 0.74 -11.28
N TRP A 304 2.71 0.53 -10.73
CA TRP A 304 3.23 1.34 -9.63
C TRP A 304 3.43 2.80 -10.03
N LEU A 305 4.02 3.06 -11.20
CA LEU A 305 4.20 4.42 -11.74
C LEU A 305 2.87 5.13 -11.96
N GLN A 306 1.88 4.45 -12.56
CA GLN A 306 0.53 5.01 -12.75
C GLN A 306 -0.14 5.35 -11.41
N HIS A 307 0.02 4.51 -10.40
CA HIS A 307 -0.52 4.76 -9.08
C HIS A 307 0.16 5.95 -8.37
N GLU A 308 1.47 6.08 -8.47
CA GLU A 308 2.23 7.21 -7.93
C GLU A 308 1.81 8.53 -8.60
N GLU A 309 1.68 8.54 -9.92
CA GLU A 309 1.28 9.71 -10.68
C GLU A 309 -0.16 10.15 -10.37
N ALA A 310 -1.09 9.19 -10.24
CA ALA A 310 -2.46 9.44 -9.80
C ALA A 310 -2.53 9.99 -8.37
N GLN A 311 -1.67 9.53 -7.45
CA GLN A 311 -1.58 10.10 -6.11
C GLN A 311 -1.06 11.54 -6.13
N LYS A 312 -0.03 11.81 -6.94
CA LYS A 312 0.55 13.15 -7.09
C LYS A 312 -0.48 14.15 -7.62
N GLN A 313 -1.25 13.77 -8.64
CA GLN A 313 -2.34 14.60 -9.17
C GLN A 313 -3.42 14.88 -8.12
N LYS A 314 -3.84 13.86 -7.36
CA LYS A 314 -4.81 14.04 -6.25
C LYS A 314 -4.28 14.97 -5.15
N ALA A 315 -2.98 14.89 -4.83
CA ALA A 315 -2.35 15.76 -3.84
C ALA A 315 -2.28 17.22 -4.34
N GLU A 316 -1.95 17.42 -5.61
CA GLU A 316 -1.91 18.75 -6.22
C GLU A 316 -3.31 19.39 -6.28
N GLU A 317 -4.33 18.61 -6.65
CA GLU A 317 -5.73 19.05 -6.65
C GLU A 317 -6.18 19.50 -5.25
N ARG A 318 -5.87 18.72 -4.20
CA ARG A 318 -6.15 19.10 -2.81
C ARG A 318 -5.46 20.39 -2.41
N LYS A 319 -4.22 20.59 -2.84
CA LYS A 319 -3.46 21.82 -2.57
C LYS A 319 -4.10 23.03 -3.24
N ARG A 320 -4.58 22.89 -4.48
CA ARG A 320 -5.32 23.94 -5.20
C ARG A 320 -6.63 24.29 -4.49
N GLN A 321 -7.39 23.27 -4.07
CA GLN A 321 -8.64 23.47 -3.33
C GLN A 321 -8.41 24.19 -1.99
N GLN A 322 -7.37 23.80 -1.25
CA GLN A 322 -7.02 24.44 0.01
C GLN A 322 -6.62 25.92 -0.19
N ALA A 323 -5.82 26.22 -1.22
CA ALA A 323 -5.44 27.58 -1.56
C ALA A 323 -6.66 28.44 -1.94
N ALA A 324 -7.62 27.89 -2.68
CA ALA A 324 -8.87 28.57 -3.02
C ALA A 324 -9.71 28.90 -1.78
N ILE A 325 -9.82 27.96 -0.83
CA ILE A 325 -10.52 28.17 0.45
C ILE A 325 -9.84 29.29 1.26
N GLU A 326 -8.52 29.28 1.35
CA GLU A 326 -7.76 30.31 2.06
C GLU A 326 -7.90 31.69 1.42
N ALA A 327 -7.84 31.77 0.09
CA ALA A 327 -8.07 33.01 -0.65
C ALA A 327 -9.49 33.55 -0.40
N TRP A 328 -10.50 32.68 -0.44
CA TRP A 328 -11.89 33.06 -0.15
C TRP A 328 -12.06 33.57 1.30
N LYS A 329 -11.43 32.90 2.28
CA LYS A 329 -11.44 33.37 3.68
C LYS A 329 -10.81 34.75 3.83
N LYS A 330 -9.68 35.01 3.16
CA LYS A 330 -9.01 36.32 3.16
C LYS A 330 -9.90 37.40 2.54
N GLN A 331 -10.50 37.13 1.38
CA GLN A 331 -11.43 38.06 0.74
C GLN A 331 -12.63 38.38 1.64
N LYS A 332 -13.22 37.36 2.28
CA LYS A 332 -14.34 37.55 3.20
C LYS A 332 -13.96 38.38 4.42
N ALA A 333 -12.76 38.17 4.97
CA ALA A 333 -12.25 38.98 6.08
C ALA A 333 -12.02 40.45 5.67
N ILE A 334 -11.46 40.70 4.48
CA ILE A 334 -11.29 42.05 3.94
C ILE A 334 -12.65 42.73 3.76
N ALA A 335 -13.61 42.06 3.13
CA ALA A 335 -14.95 42.59 2.92
C ALA A 335 -15.63 42.96 4.24
N PHE A 336 -15.54 42.08 5.24
CA PHE A 336 -16.08 42.34 6.58
C PHE A 336 -15.39 43.53 7.27
N ALA A 337 -14.07 43.64 7.15
CA ALA A 337 -13.32 44.78 7.71
C ALA A 337 -13.69 46.10 7.01
N MET A 338 -13.87 46.09 5.69
CA MET A 338 -14.32 47.27 4.93
C MET A 338 -15.74 47.70 5.34
N GLU A 339 -16.66 46.74 5.55
CA GLU A 339 -18.01 47.03 6.03
C GLU A 339 -17.99 47.65 7.43
N LYS A 340 -17.22 47.07 8.36
CA LYS A 340 -17.07 47.63 9.71
C LYS A 340 -16.44 49.03 9.71
N ALA A 341 -15.43 49.25 8.88
CA ALA A 341 -14.82 50.57 8.72
C ALA A 341 -15.81 51.60 8.15
N SER A 342 -16.67 51.19 7.21
CA SER A 342 -17.74 52.03 6.66
C SER A 342 -18.79 52.38 7.71
N GLN A 343 -19.26 51.40 8.49
CA GLN A 343 -20.20 51.61 9.60
C GLN A 343 -19.64 52.62 10.61
N LEU A 344 -18.37 52.45 11.01
CA LEU A 344 -17.70 53.34 11.96
C LEU A 344 -17.50 54.76 11.41
N LYS A 345 -17.21 54.90 10.11
CA LYS A 345 -17.15 56.23 9.45
C LYS A 345 -18.51 56.92 9.48
N LEU A 346 -19.58 56.20 9.14
CA LEU A 346 -20.94 56.74 9.14
C LEU A 346 -21.38 57.16 10.55
N GLU A 347 -21.05 56.37 11.57
CA GLU A 347 -21.37 56.68 12.97
C GLU A 347 -20.60 57.91 13.45
N LYS A 348 -19.30 57.99 13.16
CA LYS A 348 -18.49 59.20 13.43
C LYS A 348 -19.06 60.45 12.77
N GLU A 349 -19.52 60.34 11.52
CA GLU A 349 -20.13 61.46 10.81
C GLU A 349 -21.48 61.87 11.43
N LYS A 350 -22.32 60.92 11.83
CA LYS A 350 -23.57 61.19 12.56
C LYS A 350 -23.31 61.92 13.88
N VAL A 351 -22.34 61.45 14.67
CA VAL A 351 -21.94 62.10 15.93
C VAL A 351 -21.39 63.50 15.67
N LYS A 352 -20.56 63.69 14.63
CA LYS A 352 -20.05 65.01 14.25
C LYS A 352 -21.19 65.97 13.89
N ARG A 353 -22.12 65.55 13.02
CA ARG A 353 -23.32 66.33 12.65
C ARG A 353 -24.19 66.65 13.87
N GLN A 354 -24.34 65.72 14.80
CA GLN A 354 -25.09 65.96 16.05
C GLN A 354 -24.41 67.01 16.94
N LYS A 355 -23.08 66.92 17.11
CA LYS A 355 -22.30 67.92 17.86
C LYS A 355 -22.37 69.30 17.22
N GLU A 356 -22.27 69.37 15.89
CA GLU A 356 -22.44 70.63 15.14
C GLU A 356 -23.84 71.23 15.35
N ARG A 357 -24.90 70.42 15.28
CA ARG A 357 -26.28 70.86 15.57
C ARG A 357 -26.43 71.34 17.01
N GLN A 358 -25.86 70.62 17.98
CA GLN A 358 -25.87 71.02 19.40
C GLN A 358 -25.15 72.36 19.59
N HIS A 359 -23.99 72.54 18.95
CA HIS A 359 -23.23 73.77 19.01
C HIS A 359 -24.01 74.95 18.38
N GLN A 360 -24.63 74.74 17.21
CA GLN A 360 -25.48 75.75 16.57
C GLN A 360 -26.66 76.16 17.45
N CYS A 361 -27.35 75.19 18.07
CA CYS A 361 -28.46 75.45 18.98
C CYS A 361 -27.98 76.21 20.24
N HIS A 362 -26.86 75.80 20.82
CA HIS A 362 -26.28 76.48 21.98
C HIS A 362 -25.91 77.93 21.67
N MET A 363 -25.27 78.17 20.52
CA MET A 363 -24.91 79.51 20.08
C MET A 363 -26.16 80.39 19.86
N LYS A 364 -27.22 79.85 19.26
CA LYS A 364 -28.48 80.56 19.08
C LYS A 364 -29.10 80.96 20.42
N LEU A 365 -29.16 80.04 21.38
CA LEU A 365 -29.65 80.31 22.73
C LEU A 365 -28.82 81.38 23.45
N LEU A 366 -27.49 81.37 23.28
CA LEU A 366 -26.61 82.37 23.87
C LEU A 366 -26.89 83.77 23.30
N LEU A 367 -27.07 83.87 21.98
CA LEU A 367 -27.42 85.12 21.30
C LEU A 367 -28.80 85.63 21.75
N GLU A 368 -29.81 84.76 21.83
CA GLU A 368 -31.14 85.11 22.33
C GLU A 368 -31.08 85.66 23.77
N ARG A 369 -30.34 84.99 24.67
CA ARG A 369 -30.13 85.49 26.04
C ARG A 369 -29.44 86.85 26.06
N TYR A 370 -28.39 87.05 25.25
CA TYR A 370 -27.70 88.34 25.18
C TYR A 370 -28.63 89.45 24.68
N THR A 371 -29.45 89.17 23.66
CA THR A 371 -30.43 90.15 23.16
C THR A 371 -31.50 90.50 24.19
N LEU A 372 -31.95 89.53 24.99
CA LEU A 372 -32.92 89.76 26.07
C LEU A 372 -32.30 90.61 27.18
N GLN A 373 -31.10 90.26 27.65
CA GLN A 373 -30.38 91.05 28.65
C GLN A 373 -30.13 92.49 28.19
N LYS A 374 -29.81 92.67 26.90
CA LYS A 374 -29.64 94.02 26.33
C LYS A 374 -30.95 94.82 26.39
N LYS A 375 -32.08 94.20 26.01
CA LYS A 375 -33.40 94.83 26.12
C LYS A 375 -33.77 95.16 27.57
N GLU A 376 -33.53 94.25 28.51
CA GLU A 376 -33.76 94.48 29.94
C GLU A 376 -32.93 95.66 30.47
N LYS A 377 -31.66 95.77 30.05
CA LYS A 377 -30.81 96.93 30.39
C LYS A 377 -31.32 98.22 29.76
N GLU A 378 -31.68 98.20 28.48
CA GLU A 378 -32.23 99.36 27.78
C GLU A 378 -33.56 99.83 28.44
N GLU A 379 -34.43 98.92 28.87
CA GLU A 379 -35.65 99.24 29.62
C GLU A 379 -35.36 99.75 31.04
N LEU A 380 -34.38 99.18 31.75
CA LEU A 380 -33.95 99.69 33.06
C LEU A 380 -33.36 101.10 32.96
N GLU A 381 -32.50 101.36 31.98
CA GLU A 381 -31.95 102.70 31.73
C GLU A 381 -33.06 103.70 31.39
N LYS A 382 -34.04 103.29 30.59
CA LYS A 382 -35.21 104.11 30.26
C LYS A 382 -36.04 104.43 31.51
N LEU A 383 -36.29 103.44 32.36
CA LEU A 383 -37.01 103.62 33.63
C LEU A 383 -36.22 104.51 34.62
N GLU A 384 -34.89 104.37 34.68
CA GLU A 384 -34.04 105.24 35.50
C GLU A 384 -34.08 106.68 35.01
N LYS A 385 -34.01 106.87 33.68
CA LYS A 385 -34.12 108.20 33.07
C LYS A 385 -35.49 108.83 33.34
N GLU A 386 -36.58 108.07 33.22
CA GLU A 386 -37.94 108.53 33.54
C GLU A 386 -38.05 108.92 35.03
N LYS A 387 -37.53 108.10 35.95
CA LYS A 387 -37.47 108.45 37.38
C LYS A 387 -36.64 109.71 37.66
N ARG A 388 -35.53 109.90 36.94
CA ARG A 388 -34.68 111.09 37.07
C ARG A 388 -35.41 112.34 36.56
N GLU A 389 -36.06 112.25 35.40
CA GLU A 389 -36.88 113.33 34.84
C GLU A 389 -38.07 113.69 35.75
N GLU A 390 -38.70 112.69 36.39
CA GLU A 390 -39.77 112.92 37.36
C GLU A 390 -39.25 113.56 38.66
N ALA A 391 -38.12 113.09 39.18
CA ALA A 391 -37.46 113.72 40.32
C ALA A 391 -37.04 115.17 40.03
N GLU A 392 -36.51 115.46 38.83
CA GLU A 392 -36.21 116.82 38.39
C GLU A 392 -37.47 117.69 38.29
N LYS A 393 -38.58 117.15 37.76
CA LYS A 393 -39.86 117.86 37.74
C LYS A 393 -40.36 118.17 39.14
N GLU A 394 -40.27 117.22 40.06
CA GLU A 394 -40.69 117.40 41.45
C GLU A 394 -39.79 118.38 42.21
N GLU A 395 -38.48 118.35 41.96
CA GLU A 395 -37.52 119.33 42.46
C GLU A 395 -37.84 120.74 41.93
N ARG A 396 -38.13 120.89 40.63
CA ARG A 396 -38.58 122.17 40.05
C ARG A 396 -39.88 122.67 40.68
N LYS A 397 -40.83 121.78 40.97
CA LYS A 397 -42.05 122.15 41.71
C LYS A 397 -41.74 122.59 43.14
N ARG A 398 -40.81 121.92 43.83
CA ARG A 398 -40.37 122.30 45.19
C ARG A 398 -39.71 123.66 45.20
N ILE A 399 -38.76 123.93 44.29
CA ILE A 399 -38.10 125.23 44.14
C ILE A 399 -39.13 126.32 43.80
N ALA A 400 -40.07 126.06 42.89
CA ALA A 400 -41.13 127.02 42.58
C ALA A 400 -42.04 127.30 43.79
N ALA A 401 -42.38 126.28 44.59
CA ALA A 401 -43.13 126.45 45.82
C ALA A 401 -42.34 127.26 46.87
N GLU A 402 -41.04 126.98 47.02
CA GLU A 402 -40.12 127.71 47.90
C GLU A 402 -39.97 129.19 47.48
N GLU A 403 -39.86 129.47 46.18
CA GLU A 403 -39.85 130.83 45.63
C GLU A 403 -41.18 131.55 45.85
N ILE A 404 -42.33 130.87 45.67
CA ILE A 404 -43.65 131.43 45.96
C ILE A 404 -43.78 131.80 47.44
N THR A 405 -43.28 130.96 48.37
CA THR A 405 -43.24 131.32 49.81
C THR A 405 -42.31 132.50 50.11
N LYS A 406 -41.19 132.66 49.39
CA LYS A 406 -40.28 133.81 49.55
C LYS A 406 -40.83 135.12 48.99
N PHE A 407 -41.80 135.08 48.07
CA PHE A 407 -42.51 136.26 47.57
C PHE A 407 -43.71 136.68 48.44
N GLN A 408 -44.03 135.91 49.49
CA GLN A 408 -45.11 136.18 50.45
C GLN A 408 -44.62 136.65 51.83
N GLU A 409 -43.30 136.83 52.00
CA GLU A 409 -42.67 137.67 53.03
C GLU A 409 -42.29 139.04 52.43
#